data_AF-A0A6M0L7K7-F1
#
_entry.id   AF-A0A6M0L7K7-F1
#
_cell.length_a   1.000
_cell.length_b   1.000
_cell.length_c   1.000
_cell.angle_alpha   90.00
_cell.angle_beta   90.00
_cell.angle_gamma   90.00
#
_symmetry.space_group_name_H-M   'P 1'
#
loop_
_entity.id
_entity.type
_entity.pdbx_description
1 polymer ?
#
loop_
_entity_poly.entity_id
_entity_poly.type
_entity_poly.pdbx_seq_one_letter_code
_entity_poly.pdbx_strand_id
1 'polypeptide(L)'
;MKKIAKLLSLPVLTIVLAACGQFNSSTPETTTTVAPETTTMAPATTTEAQVSTPNDMTTTVAGDEMTTTSADNSAAEGTDSTVAKEDVMFKIYVNGEEKASLVAKEAVGKSILEAMESIDGFDFNFDKEQGIITEISGTENDYDNMKTWVYLLNGEYAEYGVVSQTLSEGDVVAWYFGTTDELPVNIYQ
;
A
#
# COMPACT_ATOMS: atom_id res chain seq x y z
N MET A 1 31.80 -25.21 35.42
CA MET A 1 32.91 -25.66 34.54
C MET A 1 32.25 -26.22 33.28
N LYS A 2 32.45 -25.78 32.04
CA LYS A 2 33.50 -25.02 31.34
C LYS A 2 32.85 -24.13 30.28
N LYS A 3 33.33 -22.90 30.14
CA LYS A 3 33.02 -21.98 29.03
C LYS A 3 33.95 -22.31 27.87
N ILE A 4 33.46 -22.29 26.64
CA ILE A 4 34.31 -22.26 25.44
C ILE A 4 33.79 -21.17 24.51
N ALA A 5 34.47 -20.03 24.60
CA ALA A 5 34.41 -18.95 23.63
C ALA A 5 35.18 -19.35 22.37
N LYS A 6 34.61 -19.07 21.20
CA LYS A 6 35.35 -19.01 19.94
C LYS A 6 35.02 -17.70 19.24
N LEU A 7 35.94 -16.75 19.39
CA LEU A 7 36.05 -15.53 18.60
C LEU A 7 36.41 -15.92 17.16
N LEU A 8 35.62 -15.49 16.18
CA LEU A 8 35.96 -15.54 14.78
C LEU A 8 36.19 -14.10 14.28
N SER A 9 37.46 -13.89 13.96
CA SER A 9 38.13 -12.73 13.38
C SER A 9 37.40 -12.10 12.18
N LEU A 10 37.10 -10.80 12.28
CA LEU A 10 36.68 -9.92 11.19
C LEU A 10 37.90 -9.23 10.55
N PRO A 11 38.13 -9.29 9.22
CA PRO A 11 39.12 -8.42 8.58
C PRO A 11 38.55 -7.01 8.37
N VAL A 12 39.21 -6.03 8.99
CA VAL A 12 39.01 -4.59 8.75
C VAL A 12 39.62 -4.24 7.40
N LEU A 13 38.81 -3.79 6.44
CA LEU A 13 39.28 -3.21 5.18
C LEU A 13 39.26 -1.68 5.28
N THR A 14 40.42 -1.11 5.62
CA THR A 14 40.71 0.32 5.55
C THR A 14 41.14 0.68 4.13
N ILE A 15 40.33 1.47 3.41
CA ILE A 15 40.77 2.13 2.16
C ILE A 15 41.08 3.59 2.48
N VAL A 16 42.32 3.95 2.16
CA VAL A 16 43.00 5.22 2.43
C VAL A 16 42.47 6.33 1.53
N LEU A 17 42.09 7.46 2.11
CA LEU A 17 41.94 8.75 1.41
C LEU A 17 43.32 9.26 1.01
N ALA A 18 43.61 9.31 -0.29
CA ALA A 18 44.74 10.05 -0.84
C ALA A 18 44.22 11.32 -1.53
N ALA A 19 44.26 12.44 -0.80
CA ALA A 19 44.13 13.78 -1.33
C ALA A 19 45.53 14.39 -1.45
N CYS A 20 45.97 14.63 -2.68
CA CYS A 20 47.02 15.55 -3.16
C CYS A 20 46.79 15.60 -4.68
N GLY A 21 46.57 16.71 -5.39
CA GLY A 21 47.08 18.06 -5.22
C GLY A 21 47.91 18.45 -6.45
N GLN A 22 47.25 19.04 -7.47
CA GLN A 22 47.72 20.13 -8.35
C GLN A 22 48.80 19.93 -9.46
N PHE A 23 48.42 20.30 -10.71
CA PHE A 23 49.22 20.86 -11.84
C PHE A 23 50.25 19.95 -12.58
N ASN A 24 50.50 19.99 -13.91
CA ASN A 24 50.16 20.91 -15.01
C ASN A 24 50.45 20.26 -16.41
N SER A 25 49.70 20.68 -17.44
CA SER A 25 49.99 20.84 -18.89
C SER A 25 50.77 19.80 -19.73
N SER A 26 50.16 19.31 -20.82
CA SER A 26 50.33 19.80 -22.22
C SER A 26 49.65 18.87 -23.27
N THR A 27 48.77 19.43 -24.09
CA THR A 27 48.14 18.93 -25.35
C THR A 27 49.16 18.84 -26.53
N PRO A 28 48.87 18.41 -27.80
CA PRO A 28 47.62 18.37 -28.63
C PRO A 28 47.33 16.98 -29.29
N GLU A 29 46.22 16.64 -29.96
CA GLU A 29 45.51 17.20 -31.13
C GLU A 29 44.00 16.77 -31.12
N THR A 30 43.00 17.65 -31.32
CA THR A 30 42.37 18.14 -32.59
C THR A 30 41.66 17.02 -33.38
N THR A 31 40.39 17.01 -33.85
CA THR A 31 39.13 17.76 -33.72
C THR A 31 38.10 16.94 -34.54
N THR A 32 36.84 16.83 -34.12
CA THR A 32 35.66 16.99 -35.00
C THR A 32 34.40 17.10 -34.15
N THR A 33 33.82 18.28 -34.23
CA THR A 33 32.51 18.71 -33.77
C THR A 33 31.39 18.10 -34.62
N VAL A 34 30.35 17.57 -33.97
CA VAL A 34 28.96 17.69 -34.43
C VAL A 34 28.03 17.70 -33.21
N ALA A 35 26.97 18.49 -33.32
CA ALA A 35 26.15 19.11 -32.28
C ALA A 35 25.27 18.14 -31.45
N PRO A 36 24.75 18.59 -30.29
CA PRO A 36 23.63 17.92 -29.63
C PRO A 36 22.31 18.30 -30.33
N GLU A 37 21.66 17.33 -30.95
CA GLU A 37 20.25 17.51 -31.32
C GLU A 37 19.40 17.57 -30.05
N THR A 38 18.68 18.67 -29.94
CA THR A 38 17.68 18.94 -28.91
C THR A 38 16.40 18.23 -29.31
N THR A 39 16.05 17.12 -28.66
CA THR A 39 14.73 16.51 -28.85
C THR A 39 13.70 17.26 -28.03
N THR A 40 13.07 18.25 -28.66
CA THR A 40 11.82 18.87 -28.22
C THR A 40 10.70 17.83 -28.24
N MET A 41 10.20 17.43 -27.07
CA MET A 41 8.92 16.72 -26.98
C MET A 41 7.79 17.75 -27.11
N ALA A 42 7.16 17.76 -28.28
CA ALA A 42 5.92 18.49 -28.53
C ALA A 42 4.73 17.79 -27.82
N PRO A 43 3.70 18.54 -27.40
CA PRO A 43 2.57 18.03 -26.65
C PRO A 43 1.65 17.15 -27.51
N ALA A 44 1.27 15.99 -26.97
CA ALA A 44 0.26 15.13 -27.58
C ALA A 44 -1.08 15.88 -27.60
N THR A 45 -1.60 16.06 -28.81
CA THR A 45 -2.83 16.76 -29.11
C THR A 45 -4.03 15.84 -28.86
N THR A 46 -4.96 16.33 -28.05
CA THR A 46 -6.32 15.81 -27.90
C THR A 46 -6.99 15.68 -29.26
N THR A 47 -7.46 14.47 -29.60
CA THR A 47 -8.37 14.25 -30.72
C THR A 47 -9.74 13.95 -30.15
N GLU A 48 -10.63 14.94 -30.24
CA GLU A 48 -12.07 14.76 -30.17
C GLU A 48 -12.54 13.97 -31.40
N ALA A 49 -13.29 12.89 -31.18
CA ALA A 49 -14.19 12.34 -32.16
C ALA A 49 -15.58 12.22 -31.53
N GLN A 50 -16.48 13.08 -32.00
CA GLN A 50 -17.88 13.10 -31.64
C GLN A 50 -18.68 12.02 -32.40
N VAL A 51 -19.60 11.40 -31.66
CA VAL A 51 -20.98 11.03 -32.01
C VAL A 51 -21.23 10.17 -33.26
N SER A 52 -21.82 8.98 -33.04
CA SER A 52 -23.00 8.48 -33.76
C SER A 52 -23.64 7.27 -33.05
N THR A 53 -24.86 7.44 -32.54
CA THR A 53 -25.90 6.39 -32.42
C THR A 53 -26.75 6.45 -33.70
N PRO A 54 -27.41 5.37 -34.19
CA PRO A 54 -28.64 4.87 -33.56
C PRO A 54 -29.06 3.38 -33.80
N ASN A 55 -30.06 2.98 -33.02
CA ASN A 55 -31.05 1.89 -33.16
C ASN A 55 -30.63 0.45 -32.85
N ASP A 56 -31.16 -0.15 -31.78
CA ASP A 56 -32.51 -0.75 -31.61
C ASP A 56 -32.55 -2.18 -32.14
N MET A 57 -32.45 -3.13 -31.21
CA MET A 57 -33.12 -4.42 -31.36
C MET A 57 -33.60 -4.89 -29.99
N THR A 58 -34.87 -4.59 -29.76
CA THR A 58 -35.75 -5.30 -28.85
C THR A 58 -35.75 -6.79 -29.17
N THR A 59 -35.50 -7.67 -28.19
CA THR A 59 -36.14 -8.99 -28.14
C THR A 59 -36.34 -9.40 -26.69
N THR A 60 -37.61 -9.42 -26.33
CA THR A 60 -38.22 -9.97 -25.13
C THR A 60 -38.32 -11.50 -25.27
N VAL A 61 -37.93 -12.25 -24.25
CA VAL A 61 -38.58 -13.54 -23.93
C VAL A 61 -38.78 -13.62 -22.43
N ALA A 62 -40.02 -13.95 -22.09
CA ALA A 62 -40.59 -13.98 -20.77
C ALA A 62 -40.32 -15.32 -20.06
N GLY A 63 -40.34 -15.25 -18.72
CA GLY A 63 -40.77 -16.33 -17.84
C GLY A 63 -39.71 -17.39 -17.52
N ASP A 64 -39.20 -17.35 -16.29
CA ASP A 64 -39.78 -18.26 -15.30
C ASP A 64 -39.61 -17.69 -13.89
N GLU A 65 -40.73 -17.73 -13.19
CA GLU A 65 -40.91 -17.44 -11.78
C GLU A 65 -40.37 -18.62 -10.97
N MET A 66 -39.43 -18.38 -10.05
CA MET A 66 -39.36 -19.23 -8.86
C MET A 66 -39.04 -18.42 -7.62
N THR A 67 -39.97 -18.57 -6.71
CA THR A 67 -40.21 -17.89 -5.46
C THR A 67 -39.34 -18.44 -4.33
N THR A 68 -38.90 -17.51 -3.47
CA THR A 68 -38.91 -17.56 -2.00
C THR A 68 -38.11 -18.66 -1.28
N THR A 69 -37.22 -18.26 -0.37
CA THR A 69 -37.46 -18.33 1.10
C THR A 69 -36.24 -17.86 1.90
N SER A 70 -36.47 -16.82 2.71
CA SER A 70 -35.95 -16.50 4.05
C SER A 70 -34.44 -16.65 4.33
N ALA A 71 -33.74 -15.53 4.55
CA ALA A 71 -33.60 -14.90 5.87
C ALA A 71 -32.89 -15.81 6.88
N ASP A 72 -31.58 -15.60 7.01
CA ASP A 72 -30.93 -15.64 8.32
C ASP A 72 -30.27 -14.28 8.56
N ASN A 73 -30.99 -13.47 9.32
CA ASN A 73 -30.51 -12.27 9.96
C ASN A 73 -29.71 -12.72 11.18
N SER A 74 -28.42 -12.93 11.01
CA SER A 74 -27.48 -13.05 12.12
C SER A 74 -26.77 -11.71 12.30
N ALA A 75 -27.38 -10.94 13.19
CA ALA A 75 -26.86 -9.84 13.99
C ALA A 75 -25.47 -9.33 13.58
N ALA A 76 -25.47 -8.22 12.84
CA ALA A 76 -24.49 -7.18 13.07
C ALA A 76 -24.57 -6.78 14.55
N GLU A 77 -23.59 -7.20 15.34
CA GLU A 77 -23.27 -6.49 16.57
C GLU A 77 -22.65 -5.16 16.16
N GLY A 78 -23.53 -4.20 15.87
CA GLY A 78 -23.18 -2.79 15.87
C GLY A 78 -22.73 -2.44 17.27
N THR A 79 -21.45 -2.64 17.54
CA THR A 79 -20.80 -1.93 18.64
C THR A 79 -20.81 -0.47 18.22
N ASP A 80 -21.71 0.30 18.83
CA ASP A 80 -21.61 1.75 18.94
C ASP A 80 -20.29 2.06 19.65
N SER A 81 -19.21 1.98 18.88
CA SER A 81 -17.86 2.29 19.30
C SER A 81 -17.76 3.79 19.20
N THR A 82 -18.20 4.50 20.24
CA THR A 82 -17.69 5.85 20.48
C THR A 82 -16.19 5.70 20.77
N VAL A 83 -15.39 5.74 19.70
CA VAL A 83 -13.93 5.75 19.77
C VAL A 83 -13.53 7.06 20.45
N ALA A 84 -12.64 6.99 21.44
CA ALA A 84 -12.19 8.19 22.12
C ALA A 84 -11.47 9.11 21.11
N LYS A 85 -11.47 10.41 21.39
CA LYS A 85 -10.92 11.44 20.50
C LYS A 85 -9.50 11.15 19.96
N GLU A 86 -8.64 10.60 20.83
CA GLU A 86 -7.24 10.31 20.51
C GLU A 86 -7.02 8.88 20.02
N ASP A 87 -8.08 8.07 19.94
CA ASP A 87 -8.03 6.67 19.52
C ASP A 87 -8.36 6.57 18.01
N VAL A 88 -7.80 5.54 17.37
CA VAL A 88 -8.02 5.28 15.93
C VAL A 88 -8.53 3.86 15.73
N MET A 89 -9.52 3.70 14.87
CA MET A 89 -10.11 2.40 14.55
C MET A 89 -9.30 1.69 13.47
N PHE A 90 -8.99 0.42 13.70
CA PHE A 90 -8.39 -0.48 12.74
C PHE A 90 -9.39 -1.59 12.39
N LYS A 91 -9.59 -1.85 11.11
CA LYS A 91 -10.45 -2.94 10.63
C LYS A 91 -9.66 -3.87 9.73
N ILE A 92 -9.84 -5.17 9.89
CA ILE A 92 -9.14 -6.18 9.11
C ILE A 92 -10.17 -6.97 8.31
N TYR A 93 -9.98 -7.01 6.99
CA TYR A 93 -10.81 -7.73 6.04
C TYR A 93 -9.97 -8.78 5.30
N VAL A 94 -10.48 -10.00 5.21
CA VAL A 94 -9.85 -11.08 4.44
C VAL A 94 -10.87 -11.58 3.42
N ASN A 95 -10.57 -11.44 2.13
CA ASN A 95 -11.49 -11.77 1.02
C ASN A 95 -12.88 -11.11 1.17
N GLY A 96 -12.91 -9.84 1.58
CA GLY A 96 -14.14 -9.06 1.75
C GLY A 96 -14.93 -9.28 3.05
N GLU A 97 -14.52 -10.22 3.90
CA GLU A 97 -15.16 -10.49 5.19
C GLU A 97 -14.41 -9.79 6.33
N GLU A 98 -15.11 -9.06 7.21
CA GLU A 98 -14.50 -8.44 8.40
C GLU A 98 -14.08 -9.53 9.39
N LYS A 99 -12.77 -9.60 9.68
CA LYS A 99 -12.18 -10.56 10.61
C LYS A 99 -11.92 -9.96 11.99
N ALA A 100 -11.63 -8.67 12.05
CA ALA A 100 -11.37 -7.98 13.31
C ALA A 100 -11.67 -6.48 13.20
N SER A 101 -12.09 -5.90 14.33
CA SER A 101 -12.15 -4.47 14.57
C SER A 101 -11.42 -4.18 15.87
N LEU A 102 -10.39 -3.34 15.81
CA LEU A 102 -9.45 -3.06 16.89
C LEU A 102 -9.33 -1.55 17.08
N VAL A 103 -8.91 -1.13 18.26
CA VAL A 103 -8.71 0.29 18.58
C VAL A 103 -7.27 0.50 19.04
N ALA A 104 -6.53 1.30 18.29
CA ALA A 104 -5.22 1.80 18.72
C ALA A 104 -5.43 2.98 19.67
N LYS A 105 -4.93 2.86 20.91
CA LYS A 105 -5.09 3.90 21.94
C LYS A 105 -4.08 5.03 21.74
N GLU A 106 -4.53 6.27 21.90
CA GLU A 106 -3.69 7.47 21.78
C GLU A 106 -2.86 7.45 20.48
N ALA A 107 -3.50 7.11 19.36
CA ALA A 107 -2.88 6.90 18.06
C ALA A 107 -2.82 8.16 17.19
N VAL A 108 -3.60 9.19 17.52
CA VAL A 108 -3.56 10.48 16.83
C VAL A 108 -2.14 11.07 16.90
N GLY A 109 -1.64 11.54 15.75
CA GLY A 109 -0.29 12.06 15.59
C GLY A 109 0.81 11.01 15.43
N LYS A 110 0.52 9.71 15.60
CA LYS A 110 1.45 8.61 15.30
C LYS A 110 1.32 8.17 13.84
N SER A 111 2.34 7.48 13.33
CA SER A 111 2.23 6.76 12.07
C SER A 111 1.31 5.53 12.19
N ILE A 112 0.81 5.03 11.05
CA ILE A 112 0.05 3.76 11.02
C ILE A 112 0.87 2.61 11.62
N LEU A 113 2.16 2.53 11.29
CA LEU A 113 3.03 1.47 11.82
C LEU A 113 3.13 1.54 13.34
N GLU A 114 3.43 2.71 13.91
CA GLU A 114 3.49 2.90 15.37
C GLU A 114 2.15 2.60 16.05
N ALA A 115 1.03 2.96 15.42
CA ALA A 115 -0.29 2.64 15.92
C ALA A 115 -0.53 1.12 15.93
N MET A 116 -0.19 0.41 14.85
CA MET A 116 -0.28 -1.06 14.78
C MET A 116 0.57 -1.75 15.85
N GLU A 117 1.83 -1.28 16.06
CA GLU A 117 2.73 -1.79 17.11
C GLU A 117 2.19 -1.57 18.53
N SER A 118 1.29 -0.59 18.72
CA SER A 118 0.70 -0.28 20.02
C SER A 118 -0.56 -1.09 20.38
N ILE A 119 -1.15 -1.81 19.41
CA ILE A 119 -2.34 -2.62 19.64
C ILE A 119 -1.91 -3.94 20.30
N ASP A 120 -2.36 -4.16 21.53
CA ASP A 120 -2.08 -5.40 22.25
C ASP A 120 -2.69 -6.62 21.52
N GLY A 121 -1.88 -7.66 21.32
CA GLY A 121 -2.30 -8.89 20.63
C GLY A 121 -2.50 -8.76 19.12
N PHE A 122 -2.13 -7.64 18.50
CA PHE A 122 -2.16 -7.49 17.05
C PHE A 122 -0.86 -7.99 16.42
N ASP A 123 -0.95 -9.13 15.74
CA ASP A 123 0.19 -9.80 15.12
C ASP A 123 0.32 -9.42 13.64
N PHE A 124 1.49 -8.96 13.24
CA PHE A 124 1.80 -8.59 11.86
C PHE A 124 3.31 -8.65 11.57
N ASN A 125 3.67 -8.79 10.30
CA ASN A 125 5.06 -8.66 9.85
C ASN A 125 5.23 -7.47 8.91
N PHE A 126 6.21 -6.62 9.23
CA PHE A 126 6.60 -5.47 8.41
C PHE A 126 7.99 -5.71 7.80
N ASP A 127 8.05 -5.70 6.48
CA ASP A 127 9.31 -5.68 5.74
C ASP A 127 9.83 -4.25 5.66
N LYS A 128 10.88 -3.96 6.43
CA LYS A 128 11.50 -2.64 6.50
C LYS A 128 12.22 -2.24 5.20
N GLU A 129 12.75 -3.19 4.44
CA GLU A 129 13.47 -2.89 3.19
C GLU A 129 12.48 -2.50 2.09
N GLN A 130 11.35 -3.19 2.02
CA GLN A 130 10.29 -2.92 1.05
C GLN A 130 9.32 -1.83 1.53
N GLY A 131 9.25 -1.57 2.83
CA GLY A 131 8.31 -0.63 3.42
C GLY A 131 6.86 -1.09 3.38
N ILE A 132 6.61 -2.40 3.40
CA ILE A 132 5.28 -3.00 3.26
C ILE A 132 4.94 -3.95 4.41
N ILE A 133 3.65 -4.14 4.65
CA ILE A 133 3.15 -5.24 5.49
C ILE A 133 3.09 -6.50 4.64
N THR A 134 3.71 -7.57 5.14
CA THR A 134 3.74 -8.86 4.44
C THR A 134 2.82 -9.89 5.05
N GLU A 135 2.39 -9.68 6.29
CA GLU A 135 1.53 -10.60 7.03
C GLU A 135 0.72 -9.84 8.08
N ILE A 136 -0.55 -10.22 8.26
CA ILE A 136 -1.37 -9.80 9.41
C ILE A 136 -2.09 -11.06 9.92
N SER A 137 -1.97 -11.32 11.21
CA SER A 137 -2.69 -12.39 11.93
C SER A 137 -2.58 -13.77 11.24
N GLY A 138 -1.37 -14.17 10.82
CA GLY A 138 -1.12 -15.46 10.18
C GLY A 138 -1.44 -15.54 8.69
N THR A 139 -1.88 -14.45 8.05
CA THR A 139 -2.19 -14.41 6.62
C THR A 139 -1.09 -13.66 5.88
N GLU A 140 -0.24 -14.39 5.16
CA GLU A 140 0.85 -13.85 4.35
C GLU A 140 0.37 -13.37 2.98
N ASN A 141 1.10 -12.42 2.38
CA ASN A 141 0.93 -12.06 0.97
C ASN A 141 1.16 -13.28 0.07
N ASP A 142 0.26 -13.47 -0.89
CA ASP A 142 0.32 -14.53 -1.88
C ASP A 142 0.50 -13.92 -3.27
N TYR A 143 1.76 -13.79 -3.69
CA TYR A 143 2.12 -13.19 -4.97
C TYR A 143 1.79 -14.10 -6.17
N ASP A 144 1.67 -15.41 -5.96
CA ASP A 144 1.28 -16.35 -7.03
C ASP A 144 -0.19 -16.17 -7.42
N ASN A 145 -1.04 -15.82 -6.45
CA ASN A 145 -2.46 -15.52 -6.65
C ASN A 145 -2.79 -14.02 -6.66
N MET A 146 -1.77 -13.15 -6.67
CA MET A 146 -1.91 -11.68 -6.66
C MET A 146 -2.72 -11.14 -5.47
N LYS A 147 -2.71 -11.83 -4.32
CA LYS A 147 -3.37 -11.39 -3.09
C LYS A 147 -2.36 -10.74 -2.17
N THR A 148 -2.61 -9.48 -1.84
CA THR A 148 -1.70 -8.70 -1.00
C THR A 148 -2.47 -7.90 0.04
N TRP A 149 -1.79 -7.55 1.12
CA TRP A 149 -2.28 -6.58 2.09
C TRP A 149 -2.22 -5.17 1.53
N VAL A 150 -3.37 -4.53 1.48
CA VAL A 150 -3.53 -3.12 1.14
C VAL A 150 -4.32 -2.45 2.25
N TYR A 151 -3.95 -1.24 2.63
CA TYR A 151 -4.75 -0.45 3.55
C TYR A 151 -5.43 0.71 2.84
N LEU A 152 -6.63 1.04 3.31
CA LEU A 152 -7.35 2.26 2.98
C LEU A 152 -7.43 3.13 4.22
N LEU A 153 -7.22 4.43 4.03
CA LEU A 153 -7.46 5.44 5.06
C LEU A 153 -8.80 6.09 4.76
N ASN A 154 -9.75 6.00 5.68
CA ASN A 154 -11.09 6.59 5.54
C ASN A 154 -11.84 6.14 4.28
N GLY A 155 -11.57 4.91 3.81
CA GLY A 155 -12.18 4.32 2.61
C GLY A 155 -11.51 4.69 1.29
N GLU A 156 -10.41 5.44 1.33
CA GLU A 156 -9.65 5.86 0.16
C GLU A 156 -8.24 5.27 0.16
N TYR A 157 -7.62 5.18 -1.02
CA TYR A 157 -6.20 4.83 -1.10
C TYR A 157 -5.38 5.90 -0.38
N ALA A 158 -4.54 5.46 0.54
CA ALA A 158 -3.64 6.38 1.21
C ALA A 158 -2.57 6.92 0.24
N GLU A 159 -2.24 8.20 0.40
CA GLU A 159 -1.17 8.84 -0.37
C GLU A 159 0.23 8.43 0.10
N TYR A 160 0.34 7.98 1.35
CA TYR A 160 1.60 7.64 2.01
C TYR A 160 1.66 6.16 2.37
N GLY A 161 2.87 5.65 2.68
CA GLY A 161 3.03 4.31 3.26
C GLY A 161 2.84 4.32 4.79
N VAL A 162 2.76 3.13 5.40
CA VAL A 162 2.47 2.96 6.84
C VAL A 162 3.44 3.67 7.79
N VAL A 163 4.68 3.91 7.35
CA VAL A 163 5.72 4.61 8.13
C VAL A 163 5.51 6.13 8.13
N SER A 164 4.95 6.69 7.07
CA SER A 164 4.84 8.15 6.88
C SER A 164 3.42 8.67 7.03
N GLN A 165 2.41 7.81 6.89
CA GLN A 165 1.03 8.18 7.07
C GLN A 165 0.76 8.48 8.55
N THR A 166 0.63 9.77 8.87
CA THR A 166 0.24 10.23 10.21
C THR A 166 -1.28 10.16 10.37
N LEU A 167 -1.72 9.69 11.53
CA LEU A 167 -3.13 9.54 11.88
C LEU A 167 -3.70 10.81 12.51
N SER A 168 -4.96 11.09 12.21
CA SER A 168 -5.76 12.19 12.73
C SER A 168 -6.96 11.68 13.54
N GLU A 169 -7.55 12.56 14.34
CA GLU A 169 -8.78 12.28 15.07
C GLU A 169 -9.89 11.79 14.12
N GLY A 170 -10.53 10.68 14.47
CA GLY A 170 -11.64 10.11 13.71
C GLY A 170 -11.22 9.26 12.51
N ASP A 171 -9.92 9.08 12.26
CA ASP A 171 -9.45 8.22 11.18
C ASP A 171 -9.87 6.76 11.39
N VAL A 172 -10.12 6.09 10.26
CA VAL A 172 -10.34 4.65 10.18
C VAL A 172 -9.32 4.07 9.21
N VAL A 173 -8.49 3.16 9.71
CA VAL A 173 -7.55 2.38 8.90
C VAL A 173 -8.16 1.01 8.64
N ALA A 174 -8.41 0.69 7.38
CA ALA A 174 -8.97 -0.60 6.99
C ALA A 174 -7.94 -1.38 6.15
N TRP A 175 -7.51 -2.53 6.64
CA TRP A 175 -6.65 -3.48 5.95
C TRP A 175 -7.49 -4.50 5.19
N TYR A 176 -7.11 -4.77 3.95
CA TYR A 176 -7.74 -5.73 3.07
C TYR A 176 -6.69 -6.70 2.54
N PHE A 177 -6.93 -7.99 2.75
CA PHE A 177 -6.23 -9.05 2.05
C PHE A 177 -7.09 -9.54 0.90
N GLY A 178 -6.57 -9.39 -0.32
CA GLY A 178 -7.28 -9.77 -1.52
C GLY A 178 -6.59 -9.27 -2.78
N THR A 179 -7.29 -9.43 -3.90
CA THR A 179 -6.89 -8.82 -5.17
C THR A 179 -7.42 -7.39 -5.26
N THR A 180 -6.87 -6.58 -6.18
CA THR A 180 -7.24 -5.17 -6.30
C THR A 180 -8.73 -4.94 -6.61
N ASP A 181 -9.38 -5.87 -7.31
CA ASP A 181 -10.80 -5.84 -7.65
C ASP A 181 -11.74 -6.15 -6.46
N GLU A 182 -11.21 -6.69 -5.37
CA GLU A 182 -11.96 -6.97 -4.13
C GLU A 182 -11.98 -5.75 -3.18
N LEU A 183 -11.22 -4.69 -3.49
CA LEU A 183 -11.13 -3.49 -2.65
C LEU A 183 -12.39 -2.62 -2.78
N PRO A 184 -12.98 -2.12 -1.68
CA PRO A 184 -14.20 -1.31 -1.70
C PRO A 184 -13.92 0.17 -2.02
N VAL A 185 -13.10 0.42 -3.05
CA VAL A 185 -12.73 1.78 -3.47
C VAL A 185 -13.73 2.32 -4.49
N ASN A 186 -14.44 3.38 -4.14
CA ASN A 186 -15.36 4.05 -5.05
C ASN A 186 -14.61 5.02 -5.97
N ILE A 187 -13.97 4.50 -7.02
CA ILE A 187 -13.20 5.32 -7.98
C ILE A 187 -14.05 5.90 -9.14
N TYR A 188 -15.35 5.63 -9.18
CA TYR A 188 -16.28 6.19 -10.18
C TYR A 188 -17.62 6.57 -9.52
N GLN A 189 -17.80 7.85 -9.18
CA GLN A 189 -19.09 8.48 -8.89
C GLN A 189 -19.20 9.77 -9.70
#